data_AF-A0A8T5RRT4-F1
#
_entry.id   AF-A0A8T5RRT4-F1
#
_cell.length_a   1.000
_cell.length_b   1.000
_cell.length_c   1.000
_cell.angle_alpha   90.00
_cell.angle_beta   90.00
_cell.angle_gamma   90.00
#
_symmetry.space_group_name_H-M   'P 1'
#
loop_
_entity.id
_entity.type
_entity.pdbx_description
1 polymer ?
#
loop_
_entity_poly.entity_id
_entity_poly.type
_entity_poly.pdbx_seq_one_letter_code
_entity_poly.pdbx_strand_id
1 'polypeptide(L)' 'MSEDAKREILKLISTPGVEIEDIVKEVKLDYNIIMNFLSDEFLKHNFDFGRRICCRY' A
#
# COMPACT_ATOMS: atom_id res chain seq x y z
N MET A 1 -9.17 10.51 -0.55
CA MET A 1 -7.77 10.62 -0.05
C MET A 1 -7.02 11.60 -0.93
N SER A 2 -6.30 12.55 -0.34
CA SER A 2 -5.39 13.41 -1.09
C SER A 2 -4.19 12.59 -1.59
N GLU A 3 -3.62 12.94 -2.75
CA GLU A 3 -2.46 12.25 -3.33
C GLU A 3 -1.23 12.29 -2.41
N ASP A 4 -1.08 13.37 -1.63
CA ASP A 4 0.02 13.51 -0.67
C ASP A 4 -0.06 12.47 0.45
N ALA A 5 -1.25 12.21 0.99
CA ALA A 5 -1.46 11.22 2.04
C ALA A 5 -1.15 9.79 1.54
N LYS A 6 -1.48 9.49 0.28
CA LYS A 6 -1.15 8.18 -0.32
C LYS A 6 0.35 7.96 -0.43
N ARG A 7 1.09 8.98 -0.88
CA ARG A 7 2.55 8.93 -0.99
C ARG A 7 3.20 8.75 0.37
N GLU A 8 2.68 9.42 1.39
CA GLU A 8 3.17 9.31 2.76
C GLU A 8 2.95 7.91 3.33
N ILE A 9 1.74 7.33 3.17
CA ILE A 9 1.43 5.96 3.56
C ILE A 9 2.38 4.95 2.87
N LEU A 10 2.59 5.09 1.57
CA LEU A 10 3.48 4.21 0.81
C LEU A 10 4.93 4.32 1.27
N LYS A 11 5.39 5.52 1.65
CA LYS A 11 6.74 5.74 2.19
C LYS A 11 6.90 5.10 3.56
N LEU A 12 5.90 5.23 4.42
CA LEU A 12 5.90 4.68 5.77
C LEU A 12 5.88 3.15 5.76
N ILE A 13 4.99 2.53 4.98
CA ILE A 13 4.91 1.06 4.90
C ILE A 13 6.14 0.44 4.22
N SER A 14 6.86 1.22 3.39
CA SER A 14 8.13 0.79 2.80
C SER A 14 9.32 0.88 3.77
N THR A 15 9.12 1.48 4.94
CA THR A 15 10.16 1.59 5.96
C THR A 15 10.15 0.34 6.84
N PRO A 16 11.26 -0.39 6.95
CA PRO A 16 11.32 -1.62 7.74
C PRO A 16 11.06 -1.31 9.22
N GLY A 17 10.19 -2.12 9.85
CA GLY A 17 9.83 -1.97 11.26
C GLY A 17 8.69 -0.98 11.53
N VAL A 18 8.09 -0.38 10.50
CA VAL A 18 6.88 0.43 10.64
C VAL A 18 5.65 -0.46 10.55
N GLU A 19 4.80 -0.42 11.57
CA GLU A 19 3.53 -1.13 11.59
C GLU A 19 2.38 -0.24 11.08
N ILE A 20 1.31 -0.87 10.57
CA ILE A 20 0.14 -0.14 10.06
C ILE A 20 -0.48 0.76 11.15
N GLU A 21 -0.42 0.34 12.41
CA GLU A 21 -0.90 1.13 13.54
C GLU A 21 -0.14 2.45 13.72
N ASP A 22 1.14 2.50 13.40
CA ASP A 22 1.93 3.73 13.46
C ASP A 22 1.60 4.66 12.29
N ILE A 23 1.33 4.10 11.12
CA ILE A 23 0.82 4.85 9.95
C ILE A 23 -0.54 5.48 10.26
N VAL A 24 -1.44 4.74 10.94
CA VAL A 24 -2.74 5.24 11.39
C VAL A 24 -2.59 6.43 12.32
N LYS A 25 -1.63 6.38 13.27
CA LYS A 25 -1.35 7.49 14.20
C LYS A 25 -0.80 8.71 13.48
N GLU A 26 0.09 8.51 12.52
CA GLU A 26 0.78 9.60 11.80
C GLU A 26 -0.15 10.31 10.82
N VAL A 27 -0.88 9.54 10.00
CA VAL A 27 -1.74 10.07 8.93
C VAL A 27 -3.16 10.38 9.44
N LYS A 28 -3.50 9.97 10.68
CA LYS A 28 -4.82 10.14 11.32
C LYS A 28 -5.98 9.65 10.46
N LEU A 29 -5.76 8.56 9.73
CA LEU A 29 -6.75 7.90 8.90
C LEU A 29 -7.16 6.57 9.50
N ASP A 30 -8.40 6.16 9.21
CA ASP A 30 -8.92 4.90 9.72
C ASP A 30 -8.12 3.71 9.18
N TYR A 31 -7.85 2.74 10.05
CA TYR A 31 -7.13 1.51 9.70
C TYR A 31 -7.76 0.83 8.49
N ASN A 32 -9.09 0.75 8.43
CA ASN A 32 -9.78 0.08 7.31
C ASN A 32 -9.55 0.80 5.98
N ILE A 33 -9.45 2.13 6.00
CA ILE A 33 -9.19 2.92 4.80
C ILE A 33 -7.76 2.67 4.31
N ILE A 34 -6.78 2.68 5.23
CA ILE A 34 -5.39 2.40 4.91
C ILE A 34 -5.23 0.97 4.39
N MET A 35 -5.85 -0.01 5.04
CA MET A 35 -5.74 -1.41 4.65
C MET A 35 -6.42 -1.70 3.31
N ASN A 36 -7.59 -1.10 3.04
CA ASN A 36 -8.23 -1.20 1.72
C ASN A 36 -7.37 -0.55 0.64
N PHE A 37 -6.77 0.62 0.91
CA PHE A 37 -5.88 1.29 -0.03
C PHE A 37 -4.62 0.45 -0.32
N LEU A 38 -3.94 -0.05 0.72
CA LEU A 38 -2.76 -0.90 0.57
C LEU A 38 -3.10 -2.20 -0.16
N SER A 39 -4.26 -2.79 0.11
CA SER A 39 -4.71 -4.01 -0.56
C SER A 39 -4.96 -3.76 -2.05
N ASP A 40 -5.62 -2.64 -2.39
CA ASP A 40 -5.87 -2.23 -3.78
C ASP A 40 -4.58 -1.94 -4.54
N GLU A 41 -3.63 -1.23 -3.93
CA GLU A 41 -2.31 -0.97 -4.53
C GLU A 41 -1.48 -2.24 -4.66
N PHE A 42 -1.50 -3.12 -3.66
CA PHE A 42 -0.84 -4.43 -3.73
C PHE A 42 -1.45 -5.29 -4.84
N LEU A 43 -2.77 -5.29 -5.03
CA LEU A 43 -3.45 -6.00 -6.12
C LEU A 43 -3.09 -5.43 -7.49
N LYS A 44 -3.12 -4.10 -7.66
CA LYS A 44 -2.72 -3.44 -8.90
C LYS A 44 -1.27 -3.75 -9.28
N HIS A 45 -0.35 -3.65 -8.32
CA HIS A 45 1.06 -3.90 -8.56
C HIS A 45 1.42 -5.40 -8.64
N ASN A 46 0.68 -6.29 -7.96
CA ASN A 46 0.87 -7.75 -8.12
C ASN A 46 0.28 -8.31 -9.42
N PHE A 47 -0.79 -7.72 -9.97
CA PHE A 47 -1.25 -8.10 -11.30
C PHE A 47 -0.18 -7.82 -12.36
N ASP A 48 0.68 -6.81 -12.14
CA ASP A 48 1.85 -6.55 -12.98
C ASP A 48 2.91 -7.67 -12.86
N PHE A 49 3.12 -8.22 -11.65
CA PHE A 49 3.97 -9.39 -11.45
C PHE A 49 3.36 -10.67 -12.05
N GLY A 50 2.05 -10.87 -11.93
CA GLY A 50 1.31 -11.99 -12.54
C GLY A 50 1.37 -11.98 -14.07
N ARG A 51 1.38 -10.79 -14.70
CA ARG A 51 1.57 -10.63 -16.16
C ARG A 51 2.96 -11.05 -16.65
N ARG A 52 4.00 -11.05 -15.80
CA ARG A 52 5.33 -11.59 -16.18
C ARG A 52 5.42 -13.11 -16.10
N ILE A 53 4.46 -13.78 -15.45
CA ILE A 53 4.46 -15.25 -15.30
C ILE A 53 3.71 -15.93 -16.45
N CYS A 54 2.77 -15.26 -17.13
CA CYS A 54 1.91 -15.90 -18.14
C CYS A 54 2.39 -15.85 -19.60
N CYS A 55 3.62 -15.36 -19.88
CA CYS A 55 4.21 -15.35 -21.22
C CYS A 55 5.61 -15.99 -21.27
N ARG A 56 5.79 -17.10 -20.55
CA ARG A 56 6.89 -18.04 -20.78
C ARG A 56 6.38 -19.47 -20.63
N TYR A 57 5.58 -19.92 -21.59
CA TYR A 57 5.54 -21.29 -22.10
C TYR A 57 4.86 -21.26 -23.48
#